data_AF-A0AAP8N5W8-F1
#
_entry.id   AF-A0AAP8N5W8-F1
#
_cell.length_a   1.000
_cell.length_b   1.000
_cell.length_c   1.000
_cell.angle_alpha   90.00
_cell.angle_beta   90.00
_cell.angle_gamma   90.00
#
_symmetry.space_group_name_H-M   'P 1'
#
loop_
_entity.id
_entity.type
_entity.pdbx_description
1 polymer ?
#
loop_
_entity_poly.entity_id
_entity_poly.type
_entity_poly.pdbx_seq_one_letter_code
_entity_poly.pdbx_strand_id
1 'polypeptide(L)'
;EEIELLSKDDYQKAYKFLQKKEGFKDDSFDDYEKEIKVLGKMVVRRKLKPLRKWVQMLHFVDMKGVYKQLFANSTKIEQLI
;
A
#
# COMPACT_ATOMS: atom_id res chain seq x y z
N GLU A 1 -3.57 12.50 -13.31
CA GLU A 1 -3.35 13.49 -12.23
C GLU A 1 -2.96 12.88 -10.87
N GLU A 2 -2.44 11.64 -10.77
CA GLU A 2 -1.89 11.12 -9.49
C GLU A 2 -0.46 11.61 -9.20
N ILE A 3 0.29 12.04 -10.22
CA ILE A 3 1.67 12.49 -10.06
C ILE A 3 1.78 13.89 -9.47
N GLU A 4 0.80 14.76 -9.70
CA GLU A 4 0.75 16.09 -9.08
C GLU A 4 0.52 16.01 -7.56
N LEU A 5 0.02 14.86 -7.08
CA LEU A 5 -0.11 14.54 -5.65
C LEU A 5 1.18 13.96 -5.03
N LEU A 6 2.20 13.64 -5.85
CA LEU A 6 3.50 13.26 -5.31
C LEU A 6 4.25 14.50 -4.82
N SER A 7 4.85 14.39 -3.64
CA SER A 7 5.90 15.33 -3.26
C SER A 7 7.08 15.19 -4.23
N LYS A 8 7.77 16.29 -4.52
CA LYS A 8 8.98 16.31 -5.37
C LYS A 8 10.01 15.26 -4.92
N ASP A 9 10.11 15.02 -3.62
CA ASP A 9 11.02 14.03 -3.03
C ASP A 9 10.62 12.59 -3.36
N ASP A 10 9.32 12.28 -3.32
CA ASP A 10 8.82 10.93 -3.63
C ASP A 10 9.00 10.62 -5.12
N TYR A 11 8.83 11.63 -5.98
CA TYR A 11 9.14 11.53 -7.41
C TYR A 11 10.61 11.21 -7.65
N GLN A 12 11.54 11.98 -7.06
CA GLN A 12 12.98 11.76 -7.23
C GLN A 12 13.43 10.39 -6.72
N LYS A 13 12.93 9.94 -5.57
CA LYS A 13 13.23 8.60 -5.03
C LYS A 13 12.66 7.48 -5.90
N ALA A 14 11.57 7.76 -6.60
CA ALA A 14 10.95 6.80 -7.48
C ALA A 14 11.72 6.69 -8.81
N TYR A 15 12.09 7.83 -9.38
CA TYR A 15 12.90 7.96 -10.59
C TYR A 15 14.27 7.27 -10.45
N LYS A 16 15.03 7.58 -9.39
CA LYS A 16 16.33 6.94 -9.09
C LYS A 16 16.22 5.41 -8.97
N PHE A 17 15.10 4.92 -8.47
CA PHE A 17 14.88 3.48 -8.33
C PHE A 17 14.62 2.80 -9.67
N LEU A 18 13.86 3.44 -10.57
CA LEU A 18 13.64 2.94 -11.94
C LEU A 18 14.93 2.96 -12.76
N GLN A 19 15.68 4.06 -12.71
CA GLN A 19 16.97 4.19 -13.40
C GLN A 19 17.96 3.09 -12.98
N LYS A 20 17.97 2.73 -11.69
CA LYS A 20 18.82 1.63 -11.18
C LYS A 20 18.35 0.24 -11.62
N LYS A 21 17.04 0.05 -11.85
CA LYS A 21 16.43 -1.26 -12.12
C LYS A 21 16.42 -1.61 -13.60
N GLU A 22 16.13 -0.64 -14.48
CA GLU A 22 16.00 -0.86 -15.92
C GLU A 22 17.35 -0.83 -16.66
N GLY A 23 18.43 -0.33 -16.01
CA GLY A 23 19.65 0.05 -16.71
C GLY A 23 19.40 1.29 -17.59
N PHE A 24 20.43 2.09 -17.87
CA PHE A 24 20.29 3.24 -18.77
C PHE A 24 19.79 2.76 -20.15
N LYS A 25 18.50 2.95 -20.43
CA LYS A 25 17.93 2.81 -21.77
C LYS A 25 17.37 4.17 -22.15
N ASP A 26 18.14 4.87 -22.96
CA ASP A 26 17.88 6.19 -23.48
C ASP A 26 17.01 6.07 -24.74
N ASP A 27 15.79 5.55 -24.61
CA ASP A 27 14.90 5.38 -25.76
C ASP A 27 13.47 5.90 -25.50
N SER A 28 13.14 6.94 -26.26
CA SER A 28 11.81 7.33 -26.72
C SER A 28 10.81 7.98 -25.74
N PHE A 29 10.32 9.14 -26.15
CA PHE A 29 9.23 9.92 -25.55
C PHE A 29 7.91 9.15 -25.32
N ASP A 30 7.70 7.98 -25.94
CA ASP A 30 6.54 7.09 -25.68
C ASP A 30 6.65 6.35 -24.31
N ASP A 31 7.79 6.48 -23.63
CA ASP A 31 8.01 5.99 -22.27
C ASP A 31 7.58 6.99 -21.19
N TYR A 32 7.37 8.27 -21.50
CA TYR A 32 7.06 9.26 -20.46
C TYR A 32 5.74 8.98 -19.73
N GLU A 33 4.65 8.69 -20.45
CA GLU A 33 3.37 8.34 -19.81
C GLU A 33 3.43 7.01 -19.06
N LYS A 34 4.16 6.03 -19.61
CA LYS A 34 4.33 4.72 -18.98
C LYS A 34 5.15 4.86 -17.69
N GLU A 35 6.21 5.65 -17.73
CA GLU A 35 7.07 5.97 -16.61
C GLU A 35 6.28 6.67 -15.50
N ILE A 36 5.47 7.67 -15.85
CA ILE A 36 4.57 8.36 -14.93
C ILE A 36 3.63 7.36 -14.20
N LYS A 37 2.99 6.46 -14.95
CA LYS A 37 2.10 5.44 -14.36
C LYS A 37 2.85 4.50 -13.42
N VAL A 38 4.07 4.09 -13.78
CA VAL A 38 4.91 3.21 -12.96
C VAL A 38 5.38 3.91 -11.68
N LEU A 39 5.82 5.17 -11.78
CA LEU A 39 6.25 5.99 -10.65
C LEU A 39 5.10 6.22 -9.66
N GLY A 40 3.93 6.63 -10.16
CA GLY A 40 2.73 6.82 -9.34
C GLY A 40 2.35 5.54 -8.57
N LYS A 41 2.26 4.41 -9.29
CA LYS A 41 1.97 3.10 -8.68
C LYS A 41 3.00 2.72 -7.62
N MET A 42 4.28 3.02 -7.83
CA MET A 42 5.31 2.71 -6.84
C MET A 42 5.15 3.55 -5.58
N VAL A 43 4.82 4.83 -5.69
CA VAL A 43 4.65 5.68 -4.52
C VAL A 43 3.41 5.29 -3.72
N VAL A 44 2.27 5.07 -4.37
CA VAL A 44 1.07 4.52 -3.71
C VAL A 44 1.41 3.20 -3.01
N ARG A 45 2.16 2.31 -3.67
CA ARG A 45 2.60 1.04 -3.07
C ARG A 45 3.49 1.22 -1.84
N ARG A 46 4.41 2.19 -1.86
CA ARG A 46 5.30 2.51 -0.73
C ARG A 46 4.51 3.09 0.44
N LYS A 47 3.61 4.04 0.21
CA LYS A 47 2.78 4.69 1.24
C LYS A 47 1.79 3.71 1.88
N LEU A 48 1.18 2.82 1.09
CA LEU A 48 0.23 1.82 1.60
C LEU A 48 0.89 0.54 2.14
N LYS A 49 2.22 0.41 2.04
CA LYS A 49 2.97 -0.73 2.60
C LYS A 49 2.71 -0.95 4.11
N PRO A 50 2.79 0.06 5.00
CA PRO A 50 2.47 -0.12 6.41
C PRO A 50 1.03 -0.60 6.63
N LEU A 51 0.05 -0.04 5.91
CA LEU A 51 -1.35 -0.46 6.03
C LEU A 51 -1.55 -1.93 5.63
N ARG A 52 -0.94 -2.38 4.53
CA ARG A 52 -0.99 -3.81 4.15
C ARG A 52 -0.40 -4.72 5.22
N LYS A 53 0.72 -4.31 5.84
CA LYS A 53 1.30 -5.06 6.97
C LYS A 53 0.33 -5.11 8.15
N TRP A 54 -0.34 -4.00 8.43
CA TRP A 54 -1.32 -3.91 9.52
C TRP A 54 -2.50 -4.87 9.32
N VAL A 55 -3.00 -4.96 8.09
CA VAL A 55 -4.04 -5.91 7.69
C VAL A 55 -3.55 -7.37 7.76
N GLN A 56 -2.34 -7.65 7.25
CA GLN A 56 -1.74 -8.99 7.31
C GLN A 56 -1.54 -9.48 8.76
N MET A 57 -1.27 -8.56 9.68
CA MET A 57 -1.13 -8.84 11.11
C MET A 57 -2.47 -8.85 11.86
N LEU A 58 -3.60 -8.73 11.17
CA LEU A 58 -4.95 -8.70 11.74
C LEU A 58 -5.16 -7.62 12.81
N HIS A 59 -4.38 -6.53 12.77
CA HIS A 59 -4.49 -5.48 13.79
C HIS A 59 -5.82 -4.70 13.75
N PHE A 60 -6.59 -4.86 12.68
CA PHE A 60 -7.95 -4.30 12.56
C PHE A 60 -8.97 -5.04 13.43
N VAL A 61 -8.63 -6.21 13.98
CA VAL A 61 -9.53 -6.99 14.83
C VAL A 61 -9.51 -6.42 16.25
N ASP A 62 -10.68 -6.01 16.74
CA ASP A 62 -10.86 -5.65 18.15
C ASP A 62 -10.92 -6.91 19.04
N MET A 63 -9.74 -7.46 19.33
CA MET A 63 -9.62 -8.65 20.19
C MET A 63 -10.21 -8.46 21.58
N LYS A 64 -10.17 -7.24 22.13
CA LYS A 64 -10.75 -6.93 23.45
C LYS A 64 -12.26 -6.98 23.39
N GLY A 65 -12.87 -6.42 22.34
CA GLY A 65 -14.30 -6.50 22.08
C GLY A 65 -14.78 -7.93 21.92
N VAL A 66 -14.10 -8.73 21.10
CA VAL A 66 -14.39 -10.16 20.92
C VAL A 66 -14.32 -10.92 22.25
N TYR A 67 -13.24 -10.71 23.01
CA TYR A 67 -13.08 -11.35 24.32
C TYR A 67 -14.17 -10.95 25.31
N LYS A 68 -14.58 -9.67 25.35
CA LYS A 68 -15.71 -9.24 26.18
C LYS A 68 -17.02 -9.90 25.74
N GLN A 69 -17.27 -10.02 24.44
CA GLN A 69 -18.49 -10.64 23.92
C GLN A 69 -18.61 -12.12 24.31
N LEU A 70 -17.49 -12.84 24.33
CA LEU A 70 -17.41 -14.23 24.77
C LEU A 70 -17.99 -14.45 26.18
N PHE A 71 -17.75 -13.53 27.11
CA PHE A 71 -18.26 -13.64 28.48
C PHE A 71 -19.54 -12.86 28.74
N ALA A 72 -19.85 -11.85 27.90
CA ALA A 72 -21.06 -11.06 28.05
C ALA A 72 -22.32 -11.75 27.51
N ASN A 73 -22.20 -12.68 26.57
CA ASN A 73 -23.33 -13.43 26.01
C ASN A 73 -22.88 -14.85 25.60
N SER A 74 -22.98 -15.83 26.51
CA SER A 74 -22.58 -17.21 26.19
C SER A 74 -23.36 -17.81 25.02
N THR A 75 -24.58 -17.31 24.76
CA THR A 75 -25.47 -17.75 23.68
C THR A 75 -25.11 -17.24 22.27
N LYS A 76 -24.24 -16.24 22.13
CA LYS A 76 -23.93 -15.66 20.79
C LYS A 76 -22.88 -16.44 20.00
N ILE A 77 -22.02 -17.21 20.66
CA ILE A 77 -20.98 -17.99 19.98
C ILE A 77 -21.57 -19.22 19.29
N GLU A 78 -22.67 -19.76 19.80
CA GLU A 78 -23.40 -20.87 19.18
C GLU A 78 -23.97 -20.53 17.80
N GLN A 79 -24.09 -19.25 17.44
CA GLN A 79 -24.59 -18.79 16.13
C GLN A 79 -23.48 -18.53 15.10
N LEU A 80 -22.21 -18.60 15.51
CA LEU A 80 -21.04 -18.32 14.66
C LEU A 80 -20.27 -19.59 14.24
N ILE A 81 -20.61 -20.74 14.82
CA ILE A 81 -20.08 -22.08 14.51
C ILE A 81 -21.12 -22.81 13.64
#